data_AF-U1PAJ6-F1
#
_entry.id   AF-U1PAJ6-F1
#
_cell.length_a   1.000
_cell.length_b   1.000
_cell.length_c   1.000
_cell.angle_alpha   90.00
_cell.angle_beta   90.00
_cell.angle_gamma   90.00
#
_symmetry.space_group_name_H-M   'P 1'
#
loop_
_entity.id
_entity.type
_entity.pdbx_description
1 polymer ?
#
loop_
_entity_poly.entity_id
_entity_poly.type
_entity_poly.pdbx_seq_one_letter_code
_entity_poly.pdbx_strand_id
1 'polypeptide(L)' 'MDIEGYLRWFAKLGLFYQILIAGSVLVGMVALITSLALRSPFFLFIAVFWFLVAPASISFASARE' A
#
# COMPACT_ATOMS: atom_id res chain seq x y z
N MET A 1 -1.71 14.83 -2.19
CA MET A 1 -0.27 14.63 -1.91
C MET A 1 0.37 14.44 -3.27
N ASP A 2 1.22 15.36 -3.70
CA ASP A 2 1.93 15.19 -4.98
C ASP A 2 2.89 14.00 -4.91
N ILE A 3 3.27 13.46 -6.06
CA ILE A 3 4.22 12.35 -6.17
C ILE A 3 5.52 12.67 -5.40
N GLU A 4 6.01 13.91 -5.52
CA GLU A 4 7.17 14.37 -4.76
C GLU A 4 6.95 14.39 -3.24
N GLY A 5 5.73 14.68 -2.80
CA GLY A 5 5.35 14.63 -1.39
C GLY A 5 5.36 13.19 -0.88
N TYR A 6 4.79 12.28 -1.66
CA TYR A 6 4.77 10.85 -1.34
C TYR A 6 6.18 10.26 -1.28
N LEU A 7 7.04 10.55 -2.25
CA LEU A 7 8.42 10.08 -2.26
C LEU A 7 9.25 10.65 -1.10
N ARG A 8 9.05 11.93 -0.76
CA ARG A 8 9.71 12.54 0.41
C ARG A 8 9.24 11.93 1.73
N TRP A 9 7.95 11.61 1.86
CA TRP A 9 7.44 10.90 3.03
C TRP A 9 8.03 9.49 3.10
N PHE A 10 8.01 8.74 2.00
CA PHE A 10 8.57 7.40 1.88
C PHE A 10 10.06 7.35 2.25
N ALA A 11 10.85 8.32 1.78
CA ALA A 11 12.28 8.43 2.08
C ALA A 11 12.58 8.73 3.55
N LYS A 12 11.63 9.30 4.30
CA LYS A 12 11.76 9.57 5.74
C LYS A 12 11.39 8.37 6.62
N LEU A 13 10.71 7.37 6.07
CA LEU A 13 10.35 6.15 6.80
C LEU A 13 11.58 5.28 7.03
N GLY A 14 11.64 4.63 8.20
CA GLY A 14 12.63 3.60 8.47
C GLY A 14 12.50 2.41 7.51
N LEU A 15 13.60 1.68 7.30
CA LEU A 15 13.68 0.55 6.37
C LEU A 15 12.55 -0.47 6.56
N PHE A 16 12.18 -0.75 7.82
CA PHE A 16 11.08 -1.66 8.15
C PHE A 16 9.74 -1.22 7.53
N TYR A 17 9.37 0.05 7.68
CA TYR A 17 8.13 0.57 7.13
C TYR A 17 8.15 0.69 5.61
N GLN A 18 9.32 0.97 5.02
CA GLN A 18 9.48 0.94 3.56
C GLN A 18 9.19 -0.45 3.00
N ILE A 19 9.69 -1.51 3.65
CA ILE A 19 9.41 -2.91 3.28
C ILE A 19 7.92 -3.23 3.43
N LEU A 20 7.28 -2.78 4.50
CA LEU A 20 5.83 -2.94 4.71
C LEU A 20 5.01 -2.30 3.59
N ILE A 21 5.37 -1.07 3.16
CA ILE A 21 4.71 -0.41 2.04
C ILE A 21 4.94 -1.20 0.75
N ALA A 22 6.18 -1.60 0.45
CA ALA A 22 6.48 -2.40 -0.74
C ALA A 22 5.69 -3.73 -0.75
N GLY A 23 5.61 -4.40 0.41
CA GLY A 23 4.82 -5.61 0.60
C GLY A 23 3.32 -5.36 0.35
N SER A 24 2.77 -4.26 0.87
CA SER A 24 1.37 -3.89 0.63
C SER A 24 1.06 -3.65 -0.84
N VAL A 25 1.97 -3.00 -1.57
CA VAL A 25 1.84 -2.78 -3.02
C VAL A 25 1.88 -4.10 -3.77
N LEU A 26 2.77 -5.02 -3.40
CA LEU A 26 2.84 -6.35 -4.01
C LEU A 26 1.54 -7.15 -3.80
N VAL A 27 1.04 -7.21 -2.56
CA VAL A 27 -0.22 -7.90 -2.25
C VAL A 27 -1.39 -7.25 -3.00
N GLY A 28 -1.45 -5.92 -3.04
CA GLY A 28 -2.45 -5.18 -3.80
C GLY A 28 -2.40 -5.48 -5.30
N MET A 29 -1.21 -5.55 -5.89
CA MET A 29 -1.04 -5.91 -7.31
C MET A 29 -1.50 -7.34 -7.60
N VAL A 30 -1.10 -8.31 -6.77
CA VAL A 30 -1.55 -9.70 -6.93
C VAL A 30 -3.07 -9.77 -6.86
N ALA A 31 -3.68 -9.13 -5.86
CA ALA A 31 -5.14 -9.07 -5.74
C ALA A 31 -5.81 -8.39 -6.95
N LEU A 32 -5.22 -7.32 -7.48
CA LEU A 32 -5.75 -6.64 -8.67
C LEU A 32 -5.70 -7.56 -9.91
N ILE A 33 -4.56 -8.22 -10.14
CA ILE A 33 -4.39 -9.19 -11.24
C ILE A 33 -5.40 -10.33 -11.09
N THR A 34 -5.57 -10.87 -9.88
CA THR A 34 -6.57 -11.90 -9.58
C THR A 34 -7.99 -11.41 -9.84
N SER A 35 -8.31 -10.17 -9.48
CA SER A 35 -9.62 -9.56 -9.75
C SER A 35 -9.89 -9.49 -11.25
N LEU A 36 -8.91 -9.04 -12.04
CA LEU A 36 -9.03 -8.95 -13.49
C LEU A 36 -9.17 -10.33 -14.14
N ALA A 37 -8.38 -11.31 -13.69
CA ALA A 37 -8.42 -12.68 -14.20
C ALA A 37 -9.75 -13.38 -13.89
N LEU A 38 -10.26 -13.23 -12.66
CA LEU A 38 -11.50 -13.89 -12.22
C LEU A 38 -12.76 -13.04 -12.44
N ARG A 39 -12.60 -11.79 -12.93
CA ARG A 39 -13.67 -10.78 -13.02
C ARG A 39 -14.49 -10.63 -11.73
N SER A 40 -13.82 -10.81 -10.59
CA SER A 40 -14.45 -10.79 -9.27
C SER A 40 -14.22 -9.42 -8.59
N PRO A 41 -15.30 -8.72 -8.18
CA PRO A 41 -15.17 -7.45 -7.49
C PRO A 41 -14.58 -7.61 -6.08
N PHE A 42 -14.65 -8.81 -5.49
CA PHE A 42 -14.11 -9.07 -4.15
C PHE A 42 -12.60 -8.82 -4.09
N PHE A 43 -11.84 -9.35 -5.05
CA PHE A 43 -10.40 -9.13 -5.12
C PHE A 43 -10.03 -7.69 -5.47
N LEU A 44 -10.93 -6.95 -6.15
CA LEU A 44 -10.76 -5.53 -6.39
C LEU A 44 -10.81 -4.75 -5.07
N PHE A 45 -11.77 -5.06 -4.19
CA PHE A 45 -11.83 -4.45 -2.87
C PHE A 45 -10.60 -4.79 -2.03
N ILE A 46 -10.08 -6.02 -2.11
CA ILE A 46 -8.82 -6.40 -1.45
C ILE A 46 -7.66 -5.55 -1.99
N ALA A 47 -7.55 -5.39 -3.31
CA ALA A 47 -6.50 -4.58 -3.92
C ALA A 47 -6.56 -3.12 -3.44
N VAL A 48 -7.75 -2.51 -3.49
CA VAL A 48 -7.99 -1.14 -3.02
C VAL A 48 -7.67 -1.00 -1.52
N PHE A 49 -8.07 -1.98 -0.72
CA PHE A 49 -7.75 -2.00 0.71
C PHE A 49 -6.23 -1.96 0.93
N TRP A 50 -5.47 -2.81 0.25
CA TRP A 50 -4.01 -2.84 0.40
C TRP A 50 -3.32 -1.59 -0.15
N PHE A 51 -3.84 -0.96 -1.21
CA PHE A 51 -3.27 0.28 -1.75
C PHE A 51 -3.58 1.53 -0.91
N LEU A 52 -4.67 1.54 -0.14
CA LEU A 52 -5.09 2.73 0.61
C LEU A 52 -4.91 2.57 2.12
N VAL A 53 -5.42 1.47 2.68
CA VAL A 53 -5.45 1.26 4.14
C VAL A 53 -4.06 0.92 4.67
N ALA A 54 -3.26 0.15 3.93
CA ALA A 54 -1.91 -0.18 4.37
C ALA A 54 -1.00 1.05 4.48
N PRO A 55 -0.84 1.93 3.45
CA PRO A 55 -0.03 3.13 3.61
C PRO A 55 -0.58 4.11 4.66
N ALA A 56 -1.91 4.22 4.81
CA ALA A 56 -2.51 5.02 5.87
C ALA A 56 -2.16 4.48 7.28
N SER A 57 -2.25 3.17 7.47
CA SER A 57 -1.94 2.50 8.74
C SER A 57 -0.46 2.61 9.07
N ILE A 58 0.42 2.47 8.06
CA ILE A 58 1.87 2.60 8.21
C ILE A 58 2.24 4.04 8.56
N SER A 59 1.64 5.03 7.90
CA SER A 59 1.86 6.44 8.24
C SER A 59 1.46 6.77 9.67
N PHE A 60 0.40 6.12 10.17
CA PHE A 60 -0.06 6.31 11.53
C PHE A 60 0.84 5.62 12.55
N ALA A 61 1.31 4.41 12.24
CA ALA A 61 2.24 3.67 13.08
C ALA A 61 3.60 4.37 13.17
N SER A 62 4.16 4.81 12.04
CA SER A 62 5.45 5.50 11.98
C SER A 62 5.44 6.86 12.67
N ALA A 63 4.27 7.45 12.91
CA ALA A 63 4.14 8.72 13.62
C ALA A 63 4.14 8.56 15.16
N ARG A 64 4.10 7.32 15.66
CA ARG A 64 4.07 6.98 17.09
C ARG A 64 5.39 6.44 17.64
N GLU A 65 6.37 6.21 16.77
CA GLU A 65 7.78 6.00 17.12
C GLU A 65 8.55 7.31 17.08
#